data_AF-A0A6V7IUU6-F1
#
_entry.id   AF-A0A6V7IUU6-F1
#
_cell.length_a   1.000
_cell.length_b   1.000
_cell.length_c   1.000
_cell.angle_alpha   90.00
_cell.angle_beta   90.00
_cell.angle_gamma   90.00
#
_symmetry.space_group_name_H-M   'P 1'
#
loop_
_entity.id
_entity.type
_entity.pdbx_description
1 polymer ?
#
loop_
_entity_poly.entity_id
_entity_poly.type
_entity_poly.pdbx_seq_one_letter_code
_entity_poly.pdbx_strand_id
1 'polypeptide(L)'
;SLTISQRVTEGNTNEEVHMFSAHQGEVEGGLAVLTGEPSFYTIRAKHASRIALLNKQTFFSIMREMPTVVLHVANTVVRRLSPFVRQVDFALDWLFLESGRAVYRQGDESDSTFIVLSGRLRSVITHPNGKKELVAEYGKGDLVGIVEMVTQTPRSTTVMAVRDSELAKLPEGLFNVIKLRYPIVVT
;
A
#
# COMPACT_ATOMS: atom_id res chain seq x y z
N SER A 1 -28.13 5.26 7.39
CA SER A 1 -26.90 4.51 7.08
C SER A 1 -26.10 5.28 6.05
N LEU A 2 -24.79 5.17 6.10
CA LEU A 2 -23.88 5.78 5.13
C LEU A 2 -23.36 4.70 4.19
N THR A 3 -23.25 5.01 2.91
CA THR A 3 -22.60 4.19 1.89
C THR A 3 -21.17 4.67 1.73
N ILE A 4 -20.21 3.75 1.80
CA ILE A 4 -18.81 4.02 1.52
C ILE A 4 -18.47 3.36 0.19
N SER A 5 -18.02 4.17 -0.77
CA SER A 5 -17.60 3.73 -2.09
C SER A 5 -16.19 4.23 -2.40
N GLN A 6 -15.51 3.56 -3.33
CA GLN A 6 -14.23 3.99 -3.86
C GLN A 6 -14.37 4.21 -5.36
N ARG A 7 -13.79 5.30 -5.88
CA ARG A 7 -13.69 5.49 -7.33
C ARG A 7 -12.57 4.63 -7.87
N VAL A 8 -12.88 3.81 -8.87
CA VAL A 8 -11.88 3.05 -9.61
C VAL A 8 -11.27 3.97 -10.66
N THR A 9 -9.94 4.01 -10.75
CA THR A 9 -9.21 4.91 -11.65
C THR A 9 -8.88 4.26 -13.01
N GLU A 10 -9.49 3.11 -13.30
CA GLU A 10 -9.32 2.38 -14.56
C GLU A 10 -10.48 2.69 -15.51
N GLY A 11 -10.18 3.36 -16.63
CA GLY A 11 -11.12 3.65 -17.71
C GLY A 11 -11.87 4.98 -17.56
N ASN A 12 -12.43 5.45 -18.68
CA ASN A 12 -13.15 6.73 -18.80
C ASN A 12 -14.54 6.72 -18.13
N THR A 13 -14.76 5.79 -17.20
CA THR A 13 -16.02 5.52 -16.51
C THR A 13 -15.88 5.90 -15.04
N ASN A 14 -16.74 6.80 -14.58
CA ASN A 14 -16.76 7.31 -13.20
C ASN A 14 -17.43 6.30 -12.24
N GLU A 15 -17.00 5.04 -12.31
CA GLU A 15 -17.63 3.92 -11.61
C GLU A 15 -17.18 3.90 -10.14
N GLU A 16 -18.17 3.95 -9.24
CA GLU A 16 -17.96 3.88 -7.80
C GLU A 16 -18.24 2.45 -7.33
N VAL A 17 -17.21 1.75 -6.85
CA VAL A 17 -17.36 0.41 -6.27
C VAL A 17 -17.81 0.54 -4.82
N HIS A 18 -18.88 -0.17 -4.47
CA HIS A 18 -19.35 -0.26 -3.09
C HIS A 18 -18.34 -1.04 -2.24
N MET A 19 -17.85 -0.42 -1.17
CA MET A 19 -16.88 -1.06 -0.27
C MET A 19 -17.59 -1.65 0.94
N PHE A 20 -18.35 -0.83 1.66
CA PHE A 20 -19.13 -1.23 2.83
C PHE A 20 -20.19 -0.18 3.18
N SER A 21 -21.05 -0.48 4.15
CA SER A 21 -22.01 0.48 4.71
C SER A 21 -21.66 0.76 6.17
N ALA A 22 -21.85 2.01 6.60
CA ALA A 22 -21.71 2.39 7.99
C ALA A 22 -23.07 2.62 8.66
N HIS A 23 -23.14 2.18 9.91
CA HIS A 23 -24.33 2.20 10.76
C HIS A 23 -24.18 3.17 11.95
N GLN A 24 -25.25 3.32 12.73
CA GLN A 24 -25.25 4.19 13.89
C GLN A 24 -24.18 3.76 14.90
N GLY A 25 -23.42 4.73 15.41
CA GLY A 25 -22.34 4.49 16.39
C GLY A 25 -20.98 4.15 15.76
N GLU A 26 -20.92 4.00 14.44
CA GLU A 26 -19.67 3.70 13.75
C GLU A 26 -18.88 4.97 13.37
N VAL A 27 -17.55 4.85 13.36
CA VAL A 27 -16.61 5.92 13.01
C VAL A 27 -16.02 5.67 11.63
N GLU A 28 -16.07 6.69 10.77
CA GLU A 28 -15.45 6.69 9.44
C GLU A 28 -14.30 7.69 9.34
N GLY A 29 -13.39 7.44 8.41
CA GLY A 29 -12.20 8.28 8.20
C GLY A 29 -11.03 7.96 9.11
N GLY A 30 -11.13 6.91 9.94
CA GLY A 30 -10.06 6.48 10.85
C GLY A 30 -8.73 6.24 10.13
N LEU A 31 -8.76 5.59 8.96
CA LEU A 31 -7.55 5.33 8.17
C LEU A 31 -6.81 6.62 7.80
N ALA A 32 -7.52 7.63 7.31
CA ALA A 32 -6.94 8.91 6.89
C ALA A 32 -6.26 9.66 8.06
N VAL A 33 -6.82 9.51 9.26
CA VAL A 33 -6.27 10.15 10.45
C VAL A 33 -5.09 9.35 11.02
N LEU A 34 -5.14 8.02 10.97
CA LEU A 34 -4.04 7.16 11.43
C LEU A 34 -2.80 7.25 10.52
N THR A 35 -3.00 7.25 9.20
CA THR A 35 -1.89 7.30 8.22
C THR A 35 -1.46 8.72 7.88
N GLY A 36 -2.31 9.71 8.17
CA GLY A 36 -2.12 11.09 7.75
C GLY A 36 -2.45 11.36 6.27
N GLU A 37 -2.79 10.33 5.49
CA GLU A 37 -3.12 10.41 4.07
C GLU A 37 -4.57 10.86 3.83
N PRO A 38 -4.88 11.47 2.67
CA PRO A 38 -6.25 11.75 2.29
C PRO A 38 -7.10 10.46 2.21
N SER A 39 -8.38 10.56 2.59
CA SER A 39 -9.33 9.47 2.35
C SER A 39 -9.53 9.28 0.85
N PHE A 40 -9.41 8.04 0.37
CA PHE A 40 -9.76 7.64 -0.99
C PHE A 40 -11.20 7.12 -1.10
N TYR A 41 -11.98 7.21 -0.02
CA TYR A 41 -13.39 6.85 0.00
C TYR A 41 -14.31 8.05 -0.21
N THR A 42 -15.40 7.81 -0.94
CA THR A 42 -16.59 8.65 -1.03
C THR A 42 -17.62 8.15 -0.02
N ILE A 43 -18.17 9.06 0.81
CA ILE A 43 -19.20 8.73 1.80
C ILE A 43 -20.50 9.43 1.43
N ARG A 44 -21.59 8.67 1.28
CA ARG A 44 -22.92 9.20 0.91
C ARG A 44 -23.98 8.75 1.92
N ALA A 45 -24.79 9.68 2.41
CA ALA A 45 -25.93 9.32 3.25
C ALA A 45 -27.08 8.75 2.40
N LYS A 46 -27.61 7.57 2.75
CA LYS A 46 -28.78 6.99 2.05
C LYS A 46 -30.11 7.65 2.46
N HIS A 47 -30.14 8.23 3.65
CA HIS A 47 -31.32 8.86 4.25
C HIS A 47 -30.88 10.13 4.99
N ALA A 48 -31.84 10.97 5.39
CA ALA A 48 -31.59 12.08 6.30
C ALA A 48 -30.84 11.57 7.55
N SER A 49 -29.62 12.06 7.74
CA SER A 49 -28.69 11.55 8.75
C SER A 49 -28.06 12.71 9.51
N ARG A 50 -27.81 12.53 10.81
CA ARG A 50 -27.02 13.45 11.63
C ARG A 50 -25.67 12.81 11.88
N ILE A 51 -24.60 13.58 11.68
CA ILE A 51 -23.22 13.10 11.76
C ILE A 51 -22.46 14.02 12.72
N ALA A 52 -21.71 13.44 13.65
CA ALA A 52 -20.73 14.18 14.44
C ALA A 52 -19.42 14.27 13.65
N LEU A 53 -18.87 15.47 13.53
CA LEU A 53 -17.63 15.71 12.80
C LEU A 53 -16.51 16.06 13.77
N LEU A 54 -15.40 15.33 13.65
CA LEU A 54 -14.17 15.59 14.37
C LEU A 54 -13.09 15.94 13.35
N ASN A 55 -12.50 17.14 13.48
CA ASN A 55 -11.45 17.55 12.55
C ASN A 55 -10.12 16.83 12.87
N LYS A 56 -9.20 16.83 11.89
CA LYS A 56 -7.91 16.14 11.98
C LYS A 56 -7.06 16.67 13.15
N GLN A 57 -7.04 17.98 13.36
CA GLN A 57 -6.25 18.62 14.41
C GLN A 57 -6.72 18.21 15.82
N THR A 58 -8.02 18.22 16.07
CA THR A 58 -8.61 17.80 17.34
C THR A 58 -8.33 16.33 17.60
N PHE A 59 -8.48 15.46 16.59
CA PHE A 59 -8.14 14.05 16.77
C PHE A 59 -6.64 13.85 17.04
N PHE A 60 -5.77 14.63 16.38
CA PHE A 60 -4.33 14.59 16.63
C PHE A 60 -3.98 15.01 18.06
N SER A 61 -4.65 16.01 18.62
CA SER A 61 -4.51 16.38 20.03
C SER A 61 -4.96 15.24 20.95
N ILE A 62 -6.11 14.62 20.67
CA ILE A 62 -6.60 13.47 21.43
C ILE A 62 -5.61 12.30 21.39
N MET A 63 -5.01 11.99 20.24
CA MET A 63 -3.99 10.93 20.15
C MET A 63 -2.76 11.23 21.00
N ARG A 64 -2.36 12.51 21.11
CA ARG A 64 -1.21 12.93 21.93
C ARG A 64 -1.51 12.83 23.43
N GLU A 65 -2.71 13.22 23.84
CA GLU A 65 -3.14 13.17 25.24
C GLU A 65 -3.53 11.76 25.70
N MET A 66 -4.14 10.98 24.81
CA MET A 66 -4.62 9.62 25.07
C MET A 66 -4.22 8.67 23.92
N PRO A 67 -2.98 8.14 23.92
CA PRO A 67 -2.47 7.28 22.85
C PRO A 67 -3.25 5.98 22.63
N THR A 68 -3.97 5.50 23.65
CA THR A 68 -4.80 4.30 23.54
C THR A 68 -5.92 4.43 22.49
N VAL A 69 -6.34 5.66 22.16
CA VAL A 69 -7.32 5.92 21.08
C VAL A 69 -6.83 5.39 19.73
N VAL A 70 -5.53 5.44 19.47
CA VAL A 70 -4.92 4.94 18.23
C VAL A 70 -5.28 3.47 18.02
N LEU A 71 -5.14 2.65 19.06
CA LEU A 71 -5.44 1.22 19.00
C LEU A 71 -6.94 0.96 18.77
N HIS A 72 -7.82 1.77 19.36
CA HIS A 72 -9.25 1.64 19.17
C HIS A 72 -9.65 1.94 17.72
N VAL A 73 -9.14 3.04 17.15
CA VAL A 73 -9.42 3.41 15.77
C VAL A 73 -8.76 2.45 14.80
N ALA A 74 -7.54 1.98 15.07
CA ALA A 74 -6.87 0.96 14.27
C ALA A 74 -7.68 -0.35 14.25
N ASN A 75 -8.17 -0.81 15.39
CA ASN A 75 -9.04 -1.98 15.49
C ASN A 75 -10.34 -1.79 14.69
N THR A 76 -10.96 -0.61 14.72
CA THR A 76 -12.13 -0.32 13.87
C THR A 76 -11.80 -0.42 12.38
N VAL A 77 -10.66 0.12 11.94
CA VAL A 77 -10.21 0.02 10.55
C VAL A 77 -9.95 -1.43 10.15
N VAL A 78 -9.20 -2.18 10.95
CA VAL A 78 -8.86 -3.59 10.67
C VAL A 78 -10.10 -4.48 10.61
N ARG A 79 -11.14 -4.20 11.41
CA ARG A 79 -12.41 -4.93 11.36
C ARG A 79 -13.19 -4.72 10.07
N ARG A 80 -12.96 -3.61 9.37
CA ARG A 80 -13.55 -3.31 8.06
C ARG A 80 -12.75 -3.88 6.88
N LEU A 81 -11.49 -4.27 7.11
CA LEU A 81 -10.69 -4.89 6.06
C LEU A 81 -11.26 -6.28 5.73
N SER A 82 -11.28 -6.60 4.45
CA SER A 82 -11.74 -7.92 4.00
C SER A 82 -10.83 -9.01 4.58
N PRO A 83 -11.35 -10.24 4.79
CA PRO A 83 -10.52 -11.38 5.16
C PRO A 83 -9.32 -11.56 4.23
N PHE A 84 -9.49 -11.27 2.94
CA PHE A 84 -8.43 -11.35 1.94
C PHE A 84 -7.29 -10.37 2.21
N VAL A 85 -7.58 -9.08 2.43
CA VAL A 85 -6.53 -8.09 2.74
C VAL A 85 -5.76 -8.47 4.00
N ARG A 86 -6.45 -8.98 5.03
CA ARG A 86 -5.79 -9.45 6.26
C ARG A 86 -4.92 -10.69 6.05
N GLN A 87 -5.32 -11.60 5.16
CA GLN A 87 -4.50 -12.76 4.78
C GLN A 87 -3.25 -12.35 4.01
N VAL A 88 -3.39 -11.38 3.08
CA VAL A 88 -2.25 -10.82 2.35
C VAL A 88 -1.29 -10.13 3.32
N ASP A 89 -1.80 -9.26 4.21
CA ASP A 89 -1.00 -8.57 5.23
C ASP A 89 -0.18 -9.55 6.09
N PHE A 90 -0.79 -10.66 6.51
CA PHE A 90 -0.10 -11.70 7.28
C PHE A 90 1.02 -12.41 6.50
N ALA A 91 0.93 -12.46 5.16
CA ALA A 91 1.86 -13.17 4.30
C ALA A 91 2.89 -12.25 3.63
N LEU A 92 2.87 -10.95 3.92
CA LEU A 92 3.89 -9.99 3.51
C LEU A 92 5.05 -9.96 4.53
N ASP A 93 6.28 -9.87 4.03
CA ASP A 93 7.45 -9.65 4.88
C ASP A 93 7.76 -8.15 4.94
N TRP A 94 7.87 -7.59 6.15
CA TRP A 94 8.34 -6.22 6.34
C TRP A 94 9.87 -6.18 6.30
N LEU A 95 10.42 -5.32 5.45
CA LEU A 95 11.86 -5.12 5.31
C LEU A 95 12.23 -3.67 5.61
N PHE A 96 13.22 -3.49 6.49
CA PHE A 96 13.90 -2.22 6.69
C PHE A 96 15.26 -2.26 5.97
N LEU A 97 15.51 -1.28 5.11
CA LEU A 97 16.79 -1.09 4.43
C LEU A 97 17.39 0.26 4.79
N GLU A 98 18.61 0.24 5.29
CA GLU A 98 19.43 1.43 5.48
C GLU A 98 19.88 2.03 4.13
N SER A 99 20.16 3.33 4.14
CA SER A 99 20.75 4.03 2.98
C SER A 99 21.98 3.29 2.43
N GLY A 100 22.08 3.20 1.11
CA GLY A 100 23.17 2.57 0.38
C GLY A 100 23.08 1.04 0.28
N ARG A 101 22.14 0.39 0.99
CA ARG A 101 21.94 -1.06 0.89
C ARG A 101 21.12 -1.41 -0.36
N ALA A 102 21.45 -2.54 -0.98
CA ALA A 102 20.73 -3.05 -2.14
C ALA A 102 19.52 -3.89 -1.69
N VAL A 103 18.37 -3.67 -2.32
CA VAL A 103 17.19 -4.54 -2.21
C VAL A 103 17.48 -5.86 -2.92
N TYR A 104 18.02 -5.77 -4.13
CA TYR A 104 18.54 -6.86 -4.92
C TYR A 104 19.60 -6.33 -5.89
N ARG A 105 20.42 -7.24 -6.43
CA ARG A 105 21.46 -6.93 -7.42
C ARG A 105 21.07 -7.47 -8.79
N GLN A 106 21.62 -6.85 -9.81
CA GLN A 106 21.50 -7.32 -11.18
C GLN A 106 22.05 -8.75 -11.29
N GLY A 107 21.29 -9.63 -11.92
CA GLY A 107 21.61 -11.06 -12.05
C GLY A 107 21.11 -11.95 -10.91
N ASP A 108 20.62 -11.37 -9.80
CA ASP A 108 19.99 -12.15 -8.73
C ASP A 108 18.71 -12.83 -9.25
N GLU A 109 18.29 -13.91 -8.59
CA GLU A 109 16.99 -14.54 -8.85
C GLU A 109 15.82 -13.62 -8.42
N SER A 110 14.67 -13.81 -9.06
CA SER A 110 13.50 -12.93 -8.95
C SER A 110 12.29 -13.64 -8.34
N ASP A 111 12.40 -14.05 -7.08
CA ASP A 111 11.35 -14.80 -6.35
C ASP A 111 10.24 -13.93 -5.69
N SER A 112 10.32 -12.61 -5.87
CA SER A 112 9.51 -11.65 -5.11
C SER A 112 9.42 -10.28 -5.77
N THR A 113 8.45 -9.49 -5.37
CA THR A 113 8.35 -8.05 -5.66
C THR A 113 8.25 -7.26 -4.37
N PHE A 114 8.46 -5.95 -4.44
CA PHE A 114 8.52 -5.09 -3.27
C PHE A 114 7.61 -3.88 -3.47
N ILE A 115 6.88 -3.49 -2.42
CA ILE A 115 6.13 -2.24 -2.36
C ILE A 115 6.89 -1.29 -1.45
N VAL A 116 7.19 -0.09 -1.92
CA VAL A 116 7.84 0.93 -1.09
C VAL A 116 6.81 1.53 -0.14
N LEU A 117 6.94 1.25 1.16
CA LEU A 117 6.05 1.81 2.20
C LEU A 117 6.52 3.22 2.61
N SER A 118 7.84 3.37 2.74
CA SER A 118 8.52 4.63 3.03
C SER A 118 9.94 4.61 2.44
N GLY A 119 10.55 5.78 2.24
CA GLY A 119 11.92 5.87 1.70
C GLY A 119 12.02 6.29 0.24
N ARG A 120 13.17 6.02 -0.38
CA ARG A 120 13.47 6.26 -1.80
C ARG A 120 14.50 5.25 -2.29
N LEU A 121 14.24 4.65 -3.45
CA LEU A 121 15.12 3.69 -4.09
C LEU A 121 15.57 4.18 -5.47
N ARG A 122 16.67 3.63 -5.97
CA ARG A 122 17.18 3.82 -7.34
C ARG A 122 17.49 2.49 -7.98
N SER A 123 17.02 2.32 -9.22
CA SER A 123 17.44 1.23 -10.10
C SER A 123 18.62 1.67 -10.97
N VAL A 124 19.67 0.87 -10.97
CA VAL A 124 20.88 1.10 -11.76
C VAL A 124 21.20 -0.14 -12.57
N ILE A 125 21.40 0.01 -13.87
CA ILE A 125 21.94 -1.04 -14.73
C ILE A 125 23.47 -0.89 -14.82
N THR A 126 24.17 -2.00 -14.72
CA THR A 126 25.61 -2.08 -14.97
C THR A 126 25.84 -2.71 -16.33
N HIS A 127 26.40 -1.93 -17.25
CA HIS A 127 26.74 -2.38 -18.60
C HIS A 127 27.97 -3.30 -18.60
N PRO A 128 28.20 -4.11 -19.64
CA PRO A 128 29.37 -4.99 -19.73
C PRO A 128 30.72 -4.28 -19.62
N ASN A 129 30.79 -2.99 -19.98
CA ASN A 129 31.97 -2.15 -19.84
C ASN A 129 32.18 -1.59 -18.42
N GLY A 130 31.35 -1.99 -17.46
CA GLY A 130 31.37 -1.52 -16.06
C GLY A 130 30.71 -0.16 -15.84
N LYS A 131 30.23 0.52 -16.89
CA LYS A 131 29.52 1.80 -16.75
C LYS A 131 28.17 1.55 -16.07
N LYS A 132 27.88 2.35 -15.04
CA LYS A 132 26.59 2.36 -14.34
C LYS A 132 25.69 3.44 -14.91
N GLU A 133 24.43 3.09 -15.15
CA GLU A 133 23.40 4.00 -15.66
C GLU A 133 22.16 3.93 -14.78
N LEU A 134 21.62 5.10 -14.42
CA LEU A 134 20.38 5.21 -13.66
C LEU A 134 19.20 4.92 -14.58
N VAL A 135 18.38 3.94 -14.22
CA VAL A 135 17.21 3.53 -15.02
C VAL A 135 15.93 4.13 -14.47
N ALA A 136 15.75 4.12 -13.15
CA ALA A 136 14.54 4.60 -12.50
C ALA A 136 14.78 5.01 -11.04
N GLU A 137 13.88 5.84 -10.51
CA GLU A 137 13.75 6.10 -9.08
C GLU A 137 12.37 5.61 -8.61
N TYR A 138 12.30 5.13 -7.36
CA TYR A 138 11.05 4.67 -6.76
C TYR A 138 10.81 5.35 -5.41
N GLY A 139 9.56 5.72 -5.18
CA GLY A 139 9.05 6.31 -3.95
C GLY A 139 7.89 5.53 -3.36
N LYS A 140 7.30 6.10 -2.31
CA LYS A 140 6.19 5.50 -1.56
C LYS A 140 5.04 5.13 -2.51
N GLY A 141 4.57 3.88 -2.42
CA GLY A 141 3.50 3.31 -3.23
C GLY A 141 3.98 2.58 -4.48
N ASP A 142 5.23 2.77 -4.90
CA ASP A 142 5.75 2.13 -6.11
C ASP A 142 6.01 0.63 -5.90
N LEU A 143 5.71 -0.15 -6.93
CA LEU A 143 6.05 -1.56 -7.06
C LEU A 143 7.40 -1.72 -7.75
N VAL A 144 8.25 -2.58 -7.20
CA VAL A 144 9.63 -2.77 -7.64
C VAL A 144 9.91 -4.24 -7.94
N GLY A 145 10.56 -4.50 -9.07
CA GLY A 145 10.99 -5.84 -9.48
C GLY A 145 9.85 -6.79 -9.86
N ILE A 146 8.65 -6.26 -10.17
CA ILE A 146 7.50 -7.07 -10.56
C ILE A 146 7.72 -7.74 -11.93
N VAL A 147 8.35 -7.05 -12.87
CA VAL A 147 8.55 -7.54 -14.25
C VAL A 147 9.35 -8.83 -14.22
N GLU A 148 10.54 -8.82 -13.60
CA GLU A 148 11.43 -9.97 -13.57
C GLU A 148 10.84 -11.16 -12.81
N MET A 149 10.06 -10.90 -11.76
CA MET A 149 9.34 -11.95 -11.03
C MET A 149 8.29 -12.61 -11.92
N VAL A 150 7.50 -11.82 -12.65
CA VAL A 150 6.45 -12.34 -13.54
C VAL A 150 7.03 -13.06 -14.76
N THR A 151 8.13 -12.55 -15.32
CA THR A 151 8.80 -13.17 -16.48
C THR A 151 9.73 -14.31 -16.11
N GLN A 152 9.93 -14.58 -14.81
CA GLN A 152 10.85 -15.58 -14.28
C GLN A 152 12.27 -15.44 -14.86
N THR A 153 12.70 -14.19 -15.01
CA THR A 153 14.04 -13.85 -15.50
C THR A 153 14.88 -13.25 -14.37
N PRO A 154 16.21 -13.40 -14.36
CA PRO A 154 17.06 -12.73 -13.39
C PRO A 154 16.86 -11.20 -13.36
N ARG A 155 17.19 -10.56 -12.24
CA ARG A 155 17.06 -9.11 -12.07
C ARG A 155 17.85 -8.35 -13.13
N SER A 156 17.18 -7.48 -13.90
CA SER A 156 17.82 -6.71 -14.97
C SER A 156 18.69 -5.58 -14.44
N THR A 157 18.43 -5.13 -13.22
CA THR A 157 19.06 -3.97 -12.59
C THR A 157 19.39 -4.24 -11.13
N THR A 158 20.26 -3.42 -10.55
CA THR A 158 20.47 -3.37 -9.09
C THR A 158 19.59 -2.27 -8.53
N VAL A 159 18.73 -2.59 -7.56
CA VAL A 159 17.95 -1.58 -6.84
C VAL A 159 18.56 -1.33 -5.48
N MET A 160 18.81 -0.06 -5.16
CA MET A 160 19.43 0.36 -3.92
C MET A 160 18.62 1.45 -3.21
N ALA A 161 18.66 1.43 -1.89
CA ALA A 161 18.11 2.47 -1.05
C ALA A 161 18.97 3.75 -1.14
N VAL A 162 18.35 4.87 -1.49
CA VAL A 162 19.00 6.20 -1.48
C VAL A 162 19.02 6.76 -0.06
N ARG A 163 18.01 6.42 0.72
CA ARG A 163 17.88 6.73 2.15
C ARG A 163 17.19 5.55 2.84
N ASP A 164 17.15 5.58 4.17
CA ASP A 164 16.44 4.57 4.95
C ASP A 164 15.01 4.38 4.41
N SER A 165 14.66 3.13 4.13
CA SER A 165 13.46 2.75 3.41
C SER A 165 12.81 1.53 4.06
N GLU A 166 11.48 1.52 4.07
CA GLU A 166 10.67 0.38 4.50
C GLU A 166 9.94 -0.17 3.29
N LEU A 167 10.04 -1.48 3.10
CA LEU A 167 9.43 -2.20 2.00
C LEU A 167 8.53 -3.31 2.53
N ALA A 168 7.43 -3.57 1.85
CA ALA A 168 6.72 -4.84 1.97
C ALA A 168 7.22 -5.75 0.85
N LYS A 169 7.84 -6.89 1.20
CA LYS A 169 8.19 -7.94 0.25
C LYS A 169 6.97 -8.85 0.05
N LEU A 170 6.59 -9.01 -1.21
CA LEU A 170 5.52 -9.86 -1.70
C LEU A 170 6.16 -11.06 -2.44
N PRO A 171 6.16 -12.26 -1.84
CA PRO A 171 6.67 -13.47 -2.50
C PRO A 171 5.84 -13.84 -3.73
N GLU A 172 6.48 -14.46 -4.74
CA GLU A 172 5.83 -14.91 -5.98
C GLU A 172 4.62 -15.81 -5.68
N GLY A 173 4.72 -16.71 -4.68
CA GLY A 173 3.61 -17.57 -4.27
C GLY A 173 2.38 -16.78 -3.83
N LEU A 174 2.56 -15.72 -3.02
CA LEU A 174 1.44 -14.87 -2.59
C LEU A 174 0.90 -14.05 -3.76
N PHE A 175 1.77 -13.53 -4.63
CA PHE A 175 1.37 -12.84 -5.84
C PHE A 175 0.50 -13.72 -6.75
N ASN A 176 0.87 -14.99 -6.94
CA ASN A 176 0.11 -15.95 -7.73
C ASN A 176 -1.27 -16.23 -7.13
N VAL A 177 -1.39 -16.30 -5.81
CA VAL A 177 -2.70 -16.42 -5.12
C VAL A 177 -3.57 -15.19 -5.39
N ILE A 178 -2.99 -13.98 -5.33
CA ILE A 178 -3.72 -12.73 -5.64
C ILE A 178 -4.19 -12.76 -7.09
N LYS A 179 -3.32 -13.11 -8.05
CA LYS A 179 -3.63 -13.20 -9.48
C LYS A 179 -4.75 -14.18 -9.78
N LEU A 180 -4.75 -15.37 -9.17
CA LEU A 180 -5.79 -16.38 -9.36
C LEU A 180 -7.16 -15.90 -8.83
N ARG A 181 -7.17 -15.13 -7.75
CA ARG A 181 -8.41 -14.63 -7.14
C ARG A 181 -8.92 -13.33 -7.77
N TYR A 182 -8.01 -12.50 -8.29
CA TYR A 182 -8.30 -11.20 -8.89
C TYR A 182 -7.46 -11.00 -10.17
N PRO A 183 -7.82 -11.63 -11.30
CA PRO A 183 -7.02 -11.59 -12.52
C PRO A 183 -6.81 -10.20 -13.12
N ILE A 184 -7.75 -9.28 -12.86
CA ILE A 184 -7.77 -7.91 -13.40
C ILE A 184 -6.60 -7.06 -12.86
N VAL A 185 -6.06 -7.38 -11.68
CA VAL A 185 -5.05 -6.55 -11.00
C VAL A 185 -3.64 -6.74 -11.58
N VAL A 186 -3.44 -7.69 -12.51
CA VAL A 186 -2.13 -8.12 -13.00
C VAL A 186 -2.01 -8.05 -14.54
N THR A 187 -3.02 -7.53 -15.23
CA THR A 187 -2.98 -7.24 -16.69
C THR A 187 -2.46 -5.84 -16.95
#